data_AF-A0A937T2L2-F1
#
_entry.id   AF-A0A937T2L2-F1
#
_cell.length_a   1.000
_cell.length_b   1.000
_cell.length_c   1.000
_cell.angle_alpha   90.00
_cell.angle_beta   90.00
_cell.angle_gamma   90.00
#
_symmetry.space_group_name_H-M   'P 1'
#
loop_
_entity.id
_entity.type
_entity.pdbx_description
1 polymer ?
#
loop_
_entity_poly.entity_id
_entity_poly.type
_entity_poly.pdbx_seq_one_letter_code
_entity_poly.pdbx_strand_id
1 'polypeptide(L)'
;MSSENTEVDLGQEQSQFRSDLEKLRQAIADVLVGQDEVIDLTLAALIAGGHVLLEGPPGVGKTVLGRTLAGSLDVQYRRIQFTSDLMPADIIGTYVVMESQGRRRFEFQHGPIFTNLLLADEISRATPKTQAALFEALEERSLTVANESYPLPSPFFTIATQSLGDIEGTFPVPETQLDRFFFKLVMNSPTGGDLETILGRTTEPAKDAGQRVVSGDRVVQMSQLARQATIAPDVLSYAAKLVMATHADNKAAPESTRGFVLRGASPRAGQAMILTAKVLAIADGRTDVSRDDLRRVALPALRHRVALNFEGHAQEAGIDGIINDILGAVK
;
A
#
# COMPACT_ATOMS: atom_id res chain seq x y z
N MET A 1 28.71 -3.58 -30.41
CA MET A 1 28.73 -4.94 -29.83
C MET A 1 28.33 -4.96 -28.36
N SER A 2 28.68 -3.97 -27.52
CA SER A 2 28.24 -3.91 -26.10
C SER A 2 26.89 -3.22 -25.87
N SER A 3 26.35 -2.46 -26.84
CA SER A 3 25.03 -1.80 -26.73
C SER A 3 23.87 -2.74 -27.09
N GLU A 4 24.03 -3.58 -28.13
CA GLU A 4 22.99 -4.52 -28.58
C GLU A 4 22.71 -5.63 -27.56
N ASN A 5 23.73 -6.11 -26.82
CA ASN A 5 23.51 -7.11 -25.76
C ASN A 5 22.74 -6.55 -24.56
N THR A 6 22.87 -5.25 -24.25
CA THR A 6 22.20 -4.61 -23.11
C THR A 6 20.72 -4.30 -23.43
N GLU A 7 20.40 -3.94 -24.68
CA GLU A 7 19.01 -3.72 -25.12
C GLU A 7 18.20 -5.01 -25.18
N VAL A 8 18.81 -6.12 -25.63
CA VAL A 8 18.15 -7.44 -25.68
C VAL A 8 17.83 -7.96 -24.26
N ASP A 9 18.71 -7.70 -23.29
CA ASP A 9 18.54 -8.08 -21.88
C ASP A 9 17.40 -7.30 -21.19
N LEU A 10 17.32 -5.99 -21.42
CA LEU A 10 16.26 -5.13 -20.88
C LEU A 10 14.86 -5.50 -21.39
N GLY A 11 14.73 -5.80 -22.69
CA GLY A 11 13.45 -6.21 -23.28
C GLY A 11 12.95 -7.56 -22.75
N GLN A 12 13.88 -8.49 -22.48
CA GLN A 12 13.57 -9.78 -21.87
C GLN A 12 13.14 -9.61 -20.40
N GLU A 13 13.86 -8.81 -19.62
CA GLU A 13 13.51 -8.52 -18.22
C GLU A 13 12.16 -7.82 -18.09
N GLN A 14 11.84 -6.86 -18.96
CA GLN A 14 10.52 -6.22 -19.01
C GLN A 14 9.40 -7.20 -19.37
N SER A 15 9.67 -8.14 -20.28
CA SER A 15 8.69 -9.17 -20.64
C SER A 15 8.44 -10.14 -19.50
N GLN A 16 9.49 -10.53 -18.78
CA GLN A 16 9.38 -11.34 -17.57
C GLN A 16 8.64 -10.60 -16.46
N PHE A 17 8.95 -9.32 -16.23
CA PHE A 17 8.24 -8.45 -15.28
C PHE A 17 6.73 -8.45 -15.54
N ARG A 18 6.32 -8.24 -16.79
CA ARG A 18 4.90 -8.23 -17.18
C ARG A 18 4.24 -9.58 -16.95
N SER A 19 4.92 -10.67 -17.31
CA SER A 19 4.42 -12.02 -17.06
C SER A 19 4.24 -12.31 -15.56
N ASP A 20 5.19 -11.90 -14.72
CA ASP A 20 5.14 -12.11 -13.27
C ASP A 20 4.01 -11.28 -12.65
N LEU A 21 3.85 -10.03 -13.07
CA LEU A 21 2.76 -9.15 -12.62
C LEU A 21 1.39 -9.71 -13.01
N GLU A 22 1.22 -10.18 -14.25
CA GLU A 22 -0.05 -10.74 -14.71
C GLU A 22 -0.41 -12.03 -13.95
N LYS A 23 0.57 -12.89 -13.64
CA LYS A 23 0.35 -14.08 -12.80
C LYS A 23 -0.14 -13.71 -11.41
N LEU A 24 0.47 -12.70 -10.78
CA LEU A 24 0.05 -12.20 -9.46
C LEU A 24 -1.36 -11.61 -9.52
N ARG A 25 -1.64 -10.81 -10.55
CA ARG A 25 -2.94 -10.19 -10.79
C ARG A 25 -4.03 -11.25 -10.95
N GLN A 26 -3.80 -12.24 -11.82
CA GLN A 26 -4.76 -13.32 -12.08
C GLN A 26 -5.03 -14.15 -10.83
N ALA A 27 -3.99 -14.51 -10.07
CA ALA A 27 -4.14 -15.27 -8.83
C ALA A 27 -5.06 -14.57 -7.81
N ILE A 28 -5.01 -13.23 -7.76
CA ILE A 28 -5.90 -12.45 -6.89
C ILE A 28 -7.30 -12.31 -7.50
N ALA A 29 -7.41 -12.00 -8.80
CA ALA A 29 -8.69 -11.82 -9.50
C ALA A 29 -9.55 -13.11 -9.57
N ASP A 30 -8.91 -14.27 -9.50
CA ASP A 30 -9.60 -15.56 -9.39
C ASP A 30 -10.39 -15.70 -8.09
N VAL A 31 -9.98 -14.99 -7.03
CA VAL A 31 -10.61 -15.06 -5.70
C VAL A 31 -11.40 -13.78 -5.39
N LEU A 32 -10.91 -12.62 -5.81
CA LEU A 32 -11.49 -11.32 -5.51
C LEU A 32 -12.21 -10.75 -6.74
N VAL A 33 -13.53 -10.59 -6.64
CA VAL A 33 -14.40 -10.15 -7.74
C VAL A 33 -14.69 -8.66 -7.63
N GLY A 34 -14.66 -7.94 -8.76
CA GLY A 34 -15.09 -6.54 -8.85
C GLY A 34 -14.12 -5.52 -8.22
N GLN A 35 -12.84 -5.88 -8.05
CA GLN A 35 -11.84 -5.04 -7.35
C GLN A 35 -10.56 -4.84 -8.18
N ASP A 36 -10.66 -4.86 -9.53
CA ASP A 36 -9.49 -4.83 -10.43
C ASP A 36 -8.53 -3.67 -10.15
N GLU A 37 -9.05 -2.46 -9.95
CA GLU A 37 -8.21 -1.29 -9.67
C GLU A 37 -7.48 -1.40 -8.32
N VAL A 38 -8.13 -1.95 -7.30
CA VAL A 38 -7.53 -2.18 -5.98
C VAL A 38 -6.40 -3.22 -6.08
N ILE A 39 -6.60 -4.26 -6.90
CA ILE A 39 -5.59 -5.29 -7.16
C ILE A 39 -4.38 -4.66 -7.85
N ASP A 40 -4.59 -3.96 -8.96
CA ASP A 40 -3.52 -3.34 -9.77
C ASP A 40 -2.69 -2.36 -8.92
N LEU A 41 -3.35 -1.50 -8.13
CA LEU A 41 -2.68 -0.51 -7.30
C LEU A 41 -1.99 -1.13 -6.08
N THR A 42 -2.51 -2.23 -5.52
CA THR A 42 -1.83 -2.98 -4.47
C THR A 42 -0.53 -3.57 -4.99
N LEU A 43 -0.57 -4.21 -6.17
CA LEU A 43 0.62 -4.79 -6.81
C LEU A 43 1.62 -3.71 -7.19
N ALA A 44 1.15 -2.57 -7.70
CA ALA A 44 1.99 -1.42 -7.99
C ALA A 44 2.70 -0.90 -6.74
N ALA A 45 2.00 -0.79 -5.61
CA ALA A 45 2.59 -0.38 -4.34
C ALA A 45 3.60 -1.40 -3.80
N LEU A 46 3.31 -2.70 -3.88
CA LEU A 46 4.23 -3.78 -3.49
C LEU A 46 5.56 -3.66 -4.26
N ILE A 47 5.50 -3.57 -5.59
CA ILE A 47 6.69 -3.48 -6.43
C ILE A 47 7.40 -2.13 -6.22
N ALA A 48 6.66 -1.05 -6.02
CA ALA A 48 7.25 0.27 -5.71
C ALA A 48 7.93 0.31 -4.32
N GLY A 49 7.69 -0.70 -3.47
CA GLY A 49 8.21 -0.80 -2.11
C GLY A 49 7.48 0.12 -1.12
N GLY A 50 6.21 0.41 -1.38
CA GLY A 50 5.32 1.18 -0.49
C GLY A 50 4.31 0.28 0.20
N HIS A 51 3.59 0.81 1.18
CA HIS A 51 2.54 0.09 1.91
C HIS A 51 1.14 0.58 1.50
N VAL A 52 0.11 -0.24 1.69
CA VAL A 52 -1.28 0.15 1.37
C VAL A 52 -2.19 0.08 2.58
N LEU A 53 -3.13 1.01 2.65
CA LEU A 53 -4.26 1.00 3.57
C LEU A 53 -5.52 0.67 2.78
N LEU A 54 -6.21 -0.41 3.14
CA LEU A 54 -7.51 -0.80 2.59
C LEU A 54 -8.63 -0.31 3.51
N GLU A 55 -9.53 0.51 2.97
CA GLU A 55 -10.72 0.97 3.66
C GLU A 55 -11.97 0.43 2.97
N GLY A 56 -12.96 0.00 3.72
CA GLY A 56 -14.23 -0.48 3.16
C GLY A 56 -15.09 -1.17 4.21
N PRO A 57 -16.33 -1.56 3.88
CA PRO A 57 -17.19 -2.26 4.83
C PRO A 57 -16.66 -3.67 5.16
N PRO A 58 -17.18 -4.31 6.21
CA PRO A 58 -16.90 -5.72 6.49
C PRO A 58 -17.30 -6.62 5.30
N GLY A 59 -16.54 -7.68 5.06
CA GLY A 59 -16.89 -8.69 4.04
C GLY A 59 -16.50 -8.39 2.59
N VAL A 60 -15.93 -7.22 2.26
CA VAL A 60 -15.51 -6.89 0.88
C VAL A 60 -14.19 -7.53 0.42
N GLY A 61 -13.66 -8.49 1.18
CA GLY A 61 -12.47 -9.25 0.77
C GLY A 61 -11.11 -8.61 1.10
N LYS A 62 -11.03 -7.61 2.00
CA LYS A 62 -9.76 -7.01 2.46
C LYS A 62 -8.74 -8.06 2.93
N THR A 63 -9.16 -8.95 3.83
CA THR A 63 -8.34 -10.06 4.34
C THR A 63 -8.06 -11.11 3.27
N VAL A 64 -8.99 -11.32 2.33
CA VAL A 64 -8.83 -12.27 1.22
C VAL A 64 -7.73 -11.78 0.29
N LEU A 65 -7.73 -10.50 -0.09
CA LEU A 65 -6.68 -9.89 -0.91
C LEU A 65 -5.29 -10.12 -0.30
N GLY A 66 -5.11 -9.79 0.98
CA GLY A 66 -3.81 -9.96 1.65
C GLY A 66 -3.37 -11.42 1.74
N ARG A 67 -4.30 -12.34 2.02
CA ARG A 67 -4.01 -13.79 2.10
C ARG A 67 -3.67 -14.38 0.73
N THR A 68 -4.43 -14.02 -0.30
CA THR A 68 -4.23 -14.52 -1.67
C THR A 68 -2.92 -14.01 -2.26
N LEU A 69 -2.61 -12.73 -2.06
CA LEU A 69 -1.31 -12.18 -2.46
C LEU A 69 -0.16 -12.91 -1.75
N ALA A 70 -0.27 -13.13 -0.43
CA ALA A 70 0.73 -13.89 0.32
C ALA A 70 0.88 -15.34 -0.18
N GLY A 71 -0.22 -16.02 -0.51
CA GLY A 71 -0.17 -17.38 -1.07
C GLY A 71 0.47 -17.45 -2.47
N SER A 72 0.35 -16.35 -3.23
CA SER A 72 0.94 -16.21 -4.57
C SER A 72 2.44 -15.87 -4.54
N LEU A 73 2.94 -15.44 -3.37
CA LEU A 73 4.33 -15.05 -3.17
C LEU A 73 5.11 -16.12 -2.37
N ASP A 74 6.35 -16.38 -2.74
CA ASP A 74 7.26 -17.17 -1.90
C ASP A 74 7.95 -16.27 -0.87
N VAL A 75 7.19 -15.90 0.16
CA VAL A 75 7.60 -14.94 1.20
C VAL A 75 7.06 -15.32 2.58
N GLN A 76 7.68 -14.80 3.64
CA GLN A 76 7.11 -14.93 4.98
C GLN A 76 5.87 -14.05 5.12
N TYR A 77 4.78 -14.65 5.59
CA TYR A 77 3.51 -13.97 5.83
C TYR A 77 3.11 -14.02 7.29
N ARG A 78 2.71 -12.87 7.83
CA ARG A 78 2.06 -12.78 9.15
C ARG A 78 0.82 -11.93 9.06
N ARG A 79 -0.15 -12.27 9.91
CA ARG A 79 -1.38 -11.51 10.14
C ARG A 79 -1.41 -11.08 11.60
N ILE A 80 -1.67 -9.80 11.83
CA ILE A 80 -1.92 -9.25 13.15
C ILE A 80 -3.32 -8.66 13.12
N GLN A 81 -4.17 -9.09 14.04
CA GLN A 81 -5.45 -8.44 14.29
C GLN A 81 -5.23 -7.39 15.36
N PHE A 82 -5.52 -6.13 15.04
CA PHE A 82 -5.40 -5.04 16.00
C PHE A 82 -6.64 -5.03 16.90
N THR A 83 -6.40 -4.97 18.20
CA THR A 83 -7.40 -4.96 19.26
C THR A 83 -6.96 -3.98 20.35
N SER A 84 -7.88 -3.57 21.23
CA SER A 84 -7.61 -2.56 22.26
C SER A 84 -6.63 -3.03 23.35
N ASP A 85 -6.47 -4.34 23.51
CA ASP A 85 -5.56 -5.01 24.44
C ASP A 85 -4.19 -5.34 23.84
N LEU A 86 -4.03 -5.24 22.50
CA LEU A 86 -2.77 -5.53 21.83
C LEU A 86 -1.67 -4.58 22.31
N MET A 87 -0.55 -5.12 22.78
CA MET A 87 0.59 -4.34 23.24
C MET A 87 1.66 -4.18 22.13
N PRO A 88 2.50 -3.13 22.18
CA PRO A 88 3.63 -3.00 21.26
C PRO A 88 4.54 -4.23 21.21
N ALA A 89 4.74 -4.89 22.36
CA ALA A 89 5.57 -6.10 22.46
C ALA A 89 4.98 -7.31 21.71
N ASP A 90 3.66 -7.37 21.53
CA ASP A 90 3.01 -8.44 20.75
C ASP A 90 3.22 -8.26 19.24
N ILE A 91 3.60 -7.06 18.80
CA ILE A 91 3.93 -6.72 17.40
C ILE A 91 5.44 -6.86 17.18
N ILE A 92 6.23 -6.19 18.02
CA ILE A 92 7.69 -6.07 17.90
C ILE A 92 8.38 -7.36 18.37
N GLY A 93 7.92 -7.97 19.46
CA GLY A 93 8.64 -9.04 20.15
C GLY A 93 9.14 -8.59 21.53
N THR A 94 9.72 -9.54 22.26
CA THR A 94 10.18 -9.32 23.64
C THR A 94 11.39 -10.18 23.95
N TYR A 95 12.15 -9.79 24.98
CA TYR A 95 13.22 -10.61 25.52
C TYR A 95 12.64 -11.69 26.43
N VAL A 96 12.92 -12.96 26.11
CA VAL A 96 12.54 -14.11 26.92
C VAL A 96 13.76 -14.69 27.62
N VAL A 97 13.57 -15.20 28.84
CA VAL A 97 14.64 -15.88 29.57
C VAL A 97 14.65 -17.34 29.13
N MET A 98 15.69 -17.71 28.41
CA MET A 98 15.98 -19.09 28.02
C MET A 98 16.96 -19.70 29.03
N GLU A 99 16.65 -20.89 29.53
CA GLU A 99 17.56 -21.66 30.37
C GLU A 99 18.15 -22.81 29.56
N SER A 100 19.46 -22.76 29.32
CA SER A 100 20.19 -23.84 28.65
C SER A 100 21.42 -24.20 29.46
N GLN A 101 21.55 -25.48 29.80
CA GLN A 101 22.65 -26.02 30.60
C GLN A 101 22.87 -25.28 31.95
N GLY A 102 21.77 -24.89 32.62
CA GLY A 102 21.82 -24.20 33.92
C GLY A 102 22.25 -22.73 33.87
N ARG A 103 22.39 -22.14 32.68
CA ARG A 103 22.64 -20.70 32.50
C ARG A 103 21.40 -20.02 31.93
N ARG A 104 20.97 -18.93 32.56
CA ARG A 104 19.92 -18.03 32.06
C ARG A 104 20.52 -17.08 31.03
N ARG A 105 19.92 -17.03 29.84
CA ARG A 105 20.23 -16.06 28.79
C ARG A 105 18.96 -15.32 28.41
N PHE A 106 19.08 -14.02 28.19
CA PHE A 106 18.01 -13.23 27.59
C PHE A 106 18.15 -13.34 26.06
N GLU A 107 17.13 -13.85 25.40
CA GLU A 107 17.08 -13.99 23.95
C GLU A 107 15.92 -13.16 23.41
N PHE A 108 16.17 -12.35 22.39
CA PHE A 108 15.12 -11.55 21.76
C PHE A 108 14.28 -12.43 20.85
N GLN A 109 13.01 -12.62 21.23
CA GLN A 109 12.05 -13.34 20.42
C GLN A 109 11.34 -12.35 19.49
N HIS A 110 11.60 -12.47 18.19
CA HIS A 110 11.00 -11.61 17.16
C HIS A 110 9.47 -11.74 17.17
N GLY A 111 8.79 -10.59 17.14
CA GLY A 111 7.36 -10.50 16.95
C GLY A 111 6.95 -10.71 15.49
N PRO A 112 5.63 -10.79 15.22
CA PRO A 112 5.07 -11.05 13.90
C PRO A 112 5.39 -9.97 12.84
N ILE A 113 5.88 -8.79 13.23
CA ILE A 113 6.27 -7.73 12.28
C ILE A 113 7.54 -8.07 11.49
N PHE A 114 8.38 -8.97 12.00
CA PHE A 114 9.56 -9.50 11.30
C PHE A 114 9.13 -10.53 10.25
N THR A 115 8.53 -10.04 9.16
CA THR A 115 7.98 -10.84 8.06
C THR A 115 8.13 -10.06 6.76
N ASN A 116 7.98 -10.71 5.60
CA ASN A 116 8.01 -10.00 4.32
C ASN A 116 6.66 -9.35 3.98
N LEU A 117 5.55 -10.05 4.21
CA LEU A 117 4.20 -9.54 4.02
C LEU A 117 3.44 -9.54 5.35
N LEU A 118 3.02 -8.36 5.78
CA LEU A 118 2.20 -8.17 6.97
C LEU A 118 0.77 -7.74 6.58
N LEU A 119 -0.22 -8.52 7.02
CA LEU A 119 -1.62 -8.07 7.05
C LEU A 119 -1.94 -7.54 8.45
N ALA A 120 -2.09 -6.21 8.57
CA ALA A 120 -2.44 -5.52 9.81
C ALA A 120 -3.94 -5.17 9.79
N ASP A 121 -4.76 -6.07 10.34
CA ASP A 121 -6.21 -5.92 10.29
C ASP A 121 -6.72 -4.95 11.36
N GLU A 122 -7.58 -4.01 10.96
CA GLU A 122 -8.29 -3.06 11.82
C GLU A 122 -7.37 -2.18 12.68
N ILE A 123 -6.38 -1.55 12.07
CA ILE A 123 -5.34 -0.78 12.78
C ILE A 123 -5.90 0.31 13.71
N SER A 124 -7.11 0.80 13.45
CA SER A 124 -7.81 1.76 14.30
C SER A 124 -8.33 1.17 15.61
N ARG A 125 -8.36 -0.14 15.83
CA ARG A 125 -8.81 -0.74 17.10
C ARG A 125 -7.73 -0.78 18.20
N ALA A 126 -6.45 -0.61 17.85
CA ALA A 126 -5.39 -0.61 18.84
C ALA A 126 -5.07 0.79 19.37
N THR A 127 -4.53 0.86 20.58
CA THR A 127 -4.12 2.12 21.20
C THR A 127 -3.08 2.87 20.37
N PRO A 128 -2.97 4.21 20.48
CA PRO A 128 -1.96 4.99 19.76
C PRO A 128 -0.52 4.50 19.97
N LYS A 129 -0.20 3.98 21.16
CA LYS A 129 1.13 3.43 21.47
C LYS A 129 1.42 2.15 20.67
N THR A 130 0.42 1.28 20.52
CA THR A 130 0.52 0.05 19.72
C THR A 130 0.57 0.36 18.23
N GLN A 131 -0.22 1.33 17.77
CA GLN A 131 -0.15 1.84 16.40
C GLN A 131 1.25 2.38 16.04
N ALA A 132 1.89 3.11 16.96
CA ALA A 132 3.23 3.67 16.73
C ALA A 132 4.28 2.60 16.41
N ALA A 133 4.20 1.41 17.02
CA ALA A 133 5.10 0.29 16.74
C ALA A 133 5.02 -0.18 15.28
N LEU A 134 3.81 -0.22 14.71
CA LEU A 134 3.63 -0.53 13.28
C LEU A 134 4.27 0.57 12.42
N PHE A 135 4.00 1.84 12.73
CA PHE A 135 4.43 2.96 11.90
C PHE A 135 5.94 3.22 11.92
N GLU A 136 6.62 2.90 13.03
CA GLU A 136 8.09 2.89 13.08
C GLU A 136 8.65 1.91 12.06
N ALA A 137 8.14 0.67 12.05
CA ALA A 137 8.56 -0.35 11.09
C ALA A 137 8.29 0.04 9.62
N LEU A 138 7.15 0.69 9.33
CA LEU A 138 6.85 1.17 7.96
C LEU A 138 7.84 2.23 7.49
N GLU A 139 8.32 3.08 8.40
CA GLU A 139 9.22 4.18 8.07
C GLU A 139 10.68 3.73 7.98
N GLU A 140 11.17 3.15 9.07
CA GLU A 140 12.60 2.90 9.27
C GLU A 140 13.05 1.57 8.68
N ARG A 141 12.09 0.72 8.26
CA ARG A 141 12.34 -0.66 7.79
C ARG A 141 13.22 -1.48 8.75
N SER A 142 13.19 -1.11 10.02
CA SER A 142 13.92 -1.70 11.13
C SER A 142 13.18 -1.33 12.41
N LEU A 143 13.46 -2.06 13.48
CA LEU A 143 12.90 -1.78 14.80
C LEU A 143 14.03 -1.78 15.83
N THR A 144 14.00 -0.80 16.72
CA THR A 144 14.98 -0.72 17.80
C THR A 144 14.37 -1.25 19.09
N VAL A 145 15.00 -2.28 19.67
CA VAL A 145 14.60 -2.84 20.97
C VAL A 145 15.77 -2.73 21.93
N ALA A 146 15.54 -2.00 23.03
CA ALA A 146 16.60 -1.57 23.94
C ALA A 146 17.71 -0.81 23.20
N ASN A 147 18.89 -1.40 23.02
CA ASN A 147 20.04 -0.77 22.37
C ASN A 147 20.43 -1.46 21.05
N GLU A 148 19.61 -2.39 20.55
CA GLU A 148 19.87 -3.13 19.32
C GLU A 148 18.82 -2.81 18.26
N SER A 149 19.27 -2.62 17.03
CA SER A 149 18.41 -2.39 15.86
C SER A 149 18.33 -3.67 15.03
N TYR A 150 17.11 -4.09 14.71
CA TYR A 150 16.82 -5.29 13.95
C TYR A 150 16.22 -4.89 12.60
N PRO A 151 16.89 -5.17 11.46
CA PRO A 151 16.35 -4.87 10.14
C PRO A 151 15.16 -5.79 9.80
N LEU A 152 14.18 -5.26 9.07
CA LEU A 152 13.09 -6.05 8.52
C LEU A 152 13.55 -6.74 7.23
N PRO A 153 12.99 -7.94 6.91
CA PRO A 153 13.37 -8.65 5.70
C PRO A 153 12.92 -7.90 4.44
N SER A 154 13.65 -8.06 3.35
CA SER A 154 13.29 -7.47 2.06
C SER A 154 12.69 -8.53 1.12
N PRO A 155 11.58 -8.26 0.42
CA PRO A 155 10.74 -7.06 0.54
C PRO A 155 9.98 -7.06 1.88
N PHE A 156 9.70 -5.86 2.40
CA PHE A 156 8.77 -5.63 3.51
C PHE A 156 7.55 -4.87 3.00
N PHE A 157 6.39 -5.51 2.98
CA PHE A 157 5.14 -4.98 2.48
C PHE A 157 4.04 -5.14 3.53
N THR A 158 3.22 -4.10 3.69
CA THR A 158 2.15 -4.08 4.68
C THR A 158 0.86 -3.70 4.00
N ILE A 159 -0.16 -4.53 4.21
CA ILE A 159 -1.55 -4.23 3.92
C ILE A 159 -2.20 -3.96 5.27
N ALA A 160 -2.51 -2.70 5.55
CA ALA A 160 -3.30 -2.32 6.71
C ALA A 160 -4.78 -2.26 6.32
N THR A 161 -5.70 -2.57 7.24
CA THR A 161 -7.14 -2.46 6.98
C THR A 161 -7.85 -1.58 8.00
N GLN A 162 -8.89 -0.89 7.53
CA GLN A 162 -9.85 -0.13 8.34
C GLN A 162 -11.27 -0.41 7.85
N SER A 163 -12.22 -0.44 8.78
CA SER A 163 -13.63 -0.61 8.49
C SER A 163 -14.36 0.74 8.52
N LEU A 164 -15.20 1.00 7.53
CA LEU A 164 -16.06 2.19 7.52
C LEU A 164 -17.14 2.07 8.60
N GLY A 165 -17.34 3.11 9.40
CA GLY A 165 -18.50 3.26 10.29
C GLY A 165 -18.31 2.83 11.75
N ASP A 166 -17.25 2.11 12.10
CA ASP A 166 -16.95 1.74 13.50
C ASP A 166 -16.23 2.91 14.20
N ILE A 167 -16.99 3.79 14.87
CA ILE A 167 -16.42 4.86 15.70
C ILE A 167 -16.22 4.37 17.14
N GLU A 168 -17.12 3.52 17.63
CA GLU A 168 -17.10 3.06 19.01
C GLU A 168 -15.97 2.03 19.25
N GLY A 169 -15.12 2.29 20.25
CA GLY A 169 -13.99 1.44 20.57
C GLY A 169 -12.81 1.54 19.58
N THR A 170 -12.74 2.62 18.79
CA THR A 170 -11.61 2.89 17.88
C THR A 170 -10.79 4.12 18.30
N PHE A 171 -9.51 4.08 17.93
CA PHE A 171 -8.54 5.15 18.06
C PHE A 171 -8.20 5.67 16.66
N PRO A 172 -8.57 6.93 16.31
CA PRO A 172 -8.31 7.47 14.99
C PRO A 172 -6.81 7.52 14.73
N VAL A 173 -6.40 7.02 13.56
CA VAL A 173 -5.02 7.08 13.13
C VAL A 173 -4.74 8.50 12.63
N PRO A 174 -3.77 9.23 13.22
CA PRO A 174 -3.45 10.58 12.77
C PRO A 174 -3.02 10.60 11.31
N GLU A 175 -3.40 11.63 10.56
CA GLU A 175 -3.00 11.80 9.15
C GLU A 175 -1.46 11.77 8.97
N THR A 176 -0.72 12.27 9.96
CA THR A 176 0.75 12.21 9.98
C THR A 176 1.29 10.79 10.01
N GLN A 177 0.52 9.83 10.53
CA GLN A 177 0.84 8.40 10.48
C GLN A 177 0.39 7.77 9.17
N LEU A 178 -0.81 8.14 8.70
CA LEU A 178 -1.33 7.67 7.41
C LEU A 178 -0.42 8.05 6.23
N ASP A 179 0.28 9.19 6.31
CA ASP A 179 1.23 9.66 5.28
C ASP A 179 2.34 8.64 4.92
N ARG A 180 2.57 7.63 5.77
CA ARG A 180 3.51 6.52 5.55
C ARG A 180 3.01 5.49 4.53
N PHE A 181 1.70 5.40 4.28
CA PHE A 181 1.15 4.53 3.24
C PHE A 181 1.25 5.19 1.88
N PHE A 182 1.63 4.44 0.84
CA PHE A 182 1.59 4.96 -0.53
C PHE A 182 0.16 5.28 -0.94
N PHE A 183 -0.74 4.33 -0.68
CA PHE A 183 -2.14 4.44 -1.06
C PHE A 183 -3.09 4.18 0.10
N LYS A 184 -4.18 4.95 0.13
CA LYS A 184 -5.44 4.55 0.75
C LYS A 184 -6.39 4.10 -0.37
N LEU A 185 -6.66 2.80 -0.43
CA LEU A 185 -7.52 2.17 -1.43
C LEU A 185 -8.89 1.91 -0.80
N VAL A 186 -9.94 2.40 -1.45
CA VAL A 186 -11.33 2.20 -0.99
C VAL A 186 -11.92 1.00 -1.74
N MET A 187 -12.33 -0.01 -0.99
CA MET A 187 -13.02 -1.20 -1.49
C MET A 187 -14.52 -1.02 -1.33
N ASN A 188 -15.22 -0.87 -2.45
CA ASN A 188 -16.67 -0.72 -2.48
C ASN A 188 -17.38 -2.07 -2.32
N SER A 189 -18.65 -2.03 -1.91
CA SER A 189 -19.50 -3.22 -1.91
C SER A 189 -19.64 -3.78 -3.33
N PRO A 190 -19.70 -5.12 -3.49
CA PRO A 190 -19.86 -5.75 -4.79
C PRO A 190 -21.17 -5.33 -5.45
N THR A 191 -21.19 -5.28 -6.78
CA THR A 191 -22.45 -5.17 -7.54
C THR A 191 -23.29 -6.44 -7.40
N GLY A 192 -24.55 -6.41 -7.86
CA GLY A 192 -25.40 -7.61 -7.86
C GLY A 192 -24.76 -8.81 -8.58
N GLY A 193 -24.16 -8.58 -9.75
CA GLY A 193 -23.47 -9.63 -10.53
C GLY A 193 -22.17 -10.12 -9.88
N ASP A 194 -21.41 -9.21 -9.27
CA ASP A 194 -20.23 -9.60 -8.48
C ASP A 194 -20.64 -10.46 -7.29
N LEU A 195 -21.74 -10.10 -6.62
CA LEU A 195 -22.25 -10.84 -5.46
C LEU A 195 -22.71 -12.24 -5.85
N GLU A 196 -23.42 -12.41 -6.97
CA GLU A 196 -23.76 -13.75 -7.50
C GLU A 196 -22.51 -14.60 -7.73
N THR A 197 -21.48 -14.00 -8.32
CA THR A 197 -20.19 -14.68 -8.56
C THR A 197 -19.49 -15.05 -7.24
N ILE A 198 -19.46 -14.14 -6.27
CA ILE A 198 -18.87 -14.37 -4.95
C ILE A 198 -19.61 -15.50 -4.24
N LEU A 199 -20.95 -15.47 -4.22
CA LEU A 199 -21.78 -16.49 -3.58
C LEU A 199 -21.57 -17.86 -4.25
N GLY A 200 -21.49 -17.91 -5.57
CA GLY A 200 -21.16 -19.14 -6.30
C GLY A 200 -19.79 -19.70 -5.91
N ARG A 201 -18.72 -18.88 -6.01
CA ARG A 201 -17.34 -19.34 -5.73
C ARG A 201 -17.11 -19.73 -4.28
N THR A 202 -17.75 -19.05 -3.32
CA THR A 202 -17.52 -19.27 -1.89
C THR A 202 -18.36 -20.39 -1.28
N THR A 203 -19.38 -20.87 -1.99
CA THR A 203 -20.24 -21.99 -1.55
C THR A 203 -19.89 -23.33 -2.21
N GLU A 204 -18.99 -23.32 -3.20
CA GLU A 204 -18.41 -24.51 -3.79
C GLU A 204 -17.28 -25.09 -2.91
N PRO A 205 -16.95 -26.39 -3.07
CA PRO A 205 -15.78 -27.00 -2.43
C PRO A 205 -14.51 -26.19 -2.75
N ALA A 206 -13.73 -25.89 -1.71
CA ALA A 206 -12.51 -25.08 -1.86
C ALA A 206 -11.57 -25.69 -2.90
N LYS A 207 -11.21 -24.89 -3.92
CA LYS A 207 -10.08 -25.18 -4.79
C LYS A 207 -8.80 -24.85 -4.03
N ASP A 208 -7.75 -25.64 -4.22
CA ASP A 208 -6.46 -25.44 -3.53
C ASP A 208 -5.97 -23.99 -3.68
N ALA A 209 -5.52 -23.44 -2.55
CA ALA A 209 -5.00 -22.07 -2.49
C ALA A 209 -3.80 -21.93 -3.45
N GLY A 210 -3.81 -20.83 -4.22
CA GLY A 210 -2.99 -20.60 -5.41
C GLY A 210 -1.52 -21.00 -5.30
N GLN A 211 -0.94 -21.35 -6.46
CA GLN A 211 0.46 -21.67 -6.59
C GLN A 211 1.33 -20.46 -6.26
N ARG A 212 2.47 -20.68 -5.59
CA ARG A 212 3.50 -19.65 -5.45
C ARG A 212 4.05 -19.33 -6.84
N VAL A 213 3.79 -18.13 -7.33
CA VAL A 213 4.12 -17.71 -8.70
C VAL A 213 5.36 -16.82 -8.77
N VAL A 214 5.65 -16.04 -7.71
CA VAL A 214 6.74 -15.06 -7.69
C VAL A 214 7.46 -15.09 -6.33
N SER A 215 8.79 -15.06 -6.31
CA SER A 215 9.57 -15.02 -5.07
C SER A 215 9.77 -13.59 -4.53
N GLY A 216 10.07 -13.47 -3.23
CA GLY A 216 10.42 -12.18 -2.63
C GLY A 216 11.59 -11.48 -3.33
N ASP A 217 12.65 -12.22 -3.66
CA ASP A 217 13.81 -11.70 -4.38
C ASP A 217 13.41 -11.17 -5.77
N ARG A 218 12.49 -11.86 -6.45
CA ARG A 218 11.97 -11.39 -7.75
C ARG A 218 11.20 -10.08 -7.60
N VAL A 219 10.41 -9.90 -6.54
CA VAL A 219 9.75 -8.60 -6.25
C VAL A 219 10.77 -7.48 -6.08
N VAL A 220 11.91 -7.74 -5.41
CA VAL A 220 12.99 -6.76 -5.25
C VAL A 220 13.62 -6.41 -6.62
N GLN A 221 13.86 -7.41 -7.48
CA GLN A 221 14.36 -7.18 -8.85
C GLN A 221 13.36 -6.36 -9.67
N MET A 222 12.06 -6.67 -9.60
CA MET A 222 11.00 -5.91 -10.24
C MET A 222 11.00 -4.44 -9.75
N SER A 223 11.19 -4.21 -8.46
CA SER A 223 11.30 -2.86 -7.88
C SER A 223 12.50 -2.08 -8.48
N GLN A 224 13.64 -2.75 -8.59
CA GLN A 224 14.86 -2.14 -9.16
C GLN A 224 14.67 -1.81 -10.64
N LEU A 225 14.06 -2.72 -11.42
CA LEU A 225 13.73 -2.48 -12.83
C LEU A 225 12.76 -1.32 -12.98
N ALA A 226 11.68 -1.28 -12.20
CA ALA A 226 10.70 -0.19 -12.25
C ALA A 226 11.35 1.17 -11.97
N ARG A 227 12.32 1.26 -11.05
CA ARG A 227 13.03 2.51 -10.75
C ARG A 227 13.82 3.07 -11.94
N GLN A 228 14.20 2.22 -12.90
CA GLN A 228 14.92 2.62 -14.12
C GLN A 228 14.02 3.33 -15.15
N ALA A 229 12.68 3.20 -15.04
CA ALA A 229 11.76 3.92 -15.90
C ALA A 229 12.02 5.44 -15.81
N THR A 230 12.08 6.08 -16.97
CA THR A 230 12.41 7.50 -17.10
C THR A 230 11.20 8.38 -16.82
N ILE A 231 11.46 9.59 -16.32
CA ILE A 231 10.41 10.59 -16.11
C ILE A 231 10.83 11.88 -16.81
N ALA A 232 10.01 12.33 -17.76
CA ALA A 232 10.26 13.58 -18.45
C ALA A 232 10.11 14.76 -17.47
N PRO A 233 10.89 15.85 -17.65
CA PRO A 233 10.83 17.01 -16.75
C PRO A 233 9.42 17.61 -16.60
N ASP A 234 8.61 17.58 -17.66
CA ASP A 234 7.24 18.11 -17.63
C ASP A 234 6.28 17.20 -16.84
N VAL A 235 6.47 15.88 -16.90
CA VAL A 235 5.71 14.90 -16.10
C VAL A 235 6.08 15.00 -14.62
N LEU A 236 7.37 15.17 -14.31
CA LEU A 236 7.83 15.45 -12.95
C LEU A 236 7.24 16.77 -12.42
N SER A 237 7.26 17.82 -13.25
CA SER A 237 6.63 19.11 -12.93
C SER A 237 5.13 18.97 -12.69
N TYR A 238 4.45 18.14 -13.50
CA TYR A 238 3.04 17.84 -13.33
C TYR A 238 2.75 17.19 -11.96
N ALA A 239 3.52 16.17 -11.55
CA ALA A 239 3.39 15.57 -10.22
C ALA A 239 3.58 16.61 -9.10
N ALA A 240 4.59 17.49 -9.22
CA ALA A 240 4.83 18.54 -8.25
C ALA A 240 3.68 19.55 -8.19
N LYS A 241 3.10 19.94 -9.34
CA LYS A 241 1.94 20.82 -9.42
C LYS A 241 0.71 20.20 -8.76
N LEU A 242 0.46 18.90 -8.94
CA LEU A 242 -0.64 18.20 -8.27
C LEU A 242 -0.52 18.30 -6.75
N VAL A 243 0.66 17.99 -6.20
CA VAL A 243 0.91 18.10 -4.75
C VAL A 243 0.76 19.55 -4.27
N MET A 244 1.36 20.51 -4.99
CA MET A 244 1.26 21.92 -4.66
C MET A 244 -0.18 22.44 -4.71
N ALA A 245 -0.99 21.97 -5.65
CA ALA A 245 -2.39 22.37 -5.80
C ALA A 245 -3.30 21.84 -4.68
N THR A 246 -2.83 20.94 -3.81
CA THR A 246 -3.53 20.55 -2.57
C THR A 246 -3.39 21.58 -1.45
N HIS A 247 -2.49 22.56 -1.58
CA HIS A 247 -2.26 23.57 -0.55
C HIS A 247 -3.13 24.80 -0.82
N ALA A 248 -3.95 25.20 0.15
CA ALA A 248 -4.93 26.29 0.00
C ALA A 248 -4.30 27.65 -0.34
N ASP A 249 -3.07 27.90 0.09
CA ASP A 249 -2.29 29.11 -0.21
C ASP A 249 -1.67 29.11 -1.62
N ASN A 250 -1.75 28.00 -2.35
CA ASN A 250 -1.16 27.90 -3.67
C ASN A 250 -2.00 28.62 -4.75
N LYS A 251 -1.32 29.33 -5.65
CA LYS A 251 -1.96 30.03 -6.79
C LYS A 251 -2.65 29.07 -7.77
N ALA A 252 -2.16 27.85 -7.88
CA ALA A 252 -2.74 26.82 -8.75
C ALA A 252 -3.87 26.01 -8.07
N ALA A 253 -4.11 26.21 -6.77
CA ALA A 253 -5.18 25.51 -6.06
C ALA A 253 -6.57 25.92 -6.60
N PRO A 254 -7.47 24.97 -6.89
CA PRO A 254 -8.86 25.29 -7.24
C PRO A 254 -9.61 25.88 -6.04
N GLU A 255 -10.76 26.51 -6.29
CA GLU A 255 -11.59 27.12 -5.25
C GLU A 255 -11.99 26.13 -4.16
N SER A 256 -12.31 24.89 -4.54
CA SER A 256 -12.63 23.80 -3.60
C SER A 256 -11.47 23.50 -2.65
N THR A 257 -10.21 23.57 -3.10
CA THR A 257 -9.05 23.45 -2.20
C THR A 257 -8.94 24.66 -1.27
N ARG A 258 -9.05 25.88 -1.81
CA ARG A 258 -8.90 27.10 -1.01
C ARG A 258 -9.96 27.23 0.09
N GLY A 259 -11.18 26.82 -0.20
CA GLY A 259 -12.30 26.89 0.74
C GLY A 259 -12.29 25.77 1.78
N PHE A 260 -11.86 24.56 1.41
CA PHE A 260 -12.14 23.37 2.22
C PHE A 260 -10.91 22.65 2.78
N VAL A 261 -9.71 22.92 2.28
CA VAL A 261 -8.49 22.24 2.72
C VAL A 261 -7.79 23.03 3.82
N LEU A 262 -7.64 22.39 4.99
CA LEU A 262 -6.88 22.91 6.12
C LEU A 262 -5.38 22.69 5.92
N ARG A 263 -4.99 21.54 5.35
CA ARG A 263 -3.59 21.18 5.12
C ARG A 263 -3.46 20.31 3.87
N GLY A 264 -2.52 20.69 3.00
CA GLY A 264 -2.20 19.94 1.78
C GLY A 264 -1.33 18.70 2.01
N ALA A 265 -1.16 17.92 0.95
CA ALA A 265 -0.40 16.68 0.96
C ALA A 265 1.11 16.89 1.09
N SER A 266 1.79 15.98 1.79
CA SER A 266 3.26 16.03 1.92
C SER A 266 3.97 15.65 0.62
N PRO A 267 5.30 15.90 0.49
CA PRO A 267 6.10 15.43 -0.65
C PRO A 267 6.04 13.91 -0.89
N ARG A 268 5.66 13.12 0.12
CA ARG A 268 5.49 11.67 -0.03
C ARG A 268 4.38 11.30 -1.00
N ALA A 269 3.37 12.16 -1.18
CA ALA A 269 2.38 11.99 -2.23
C ALA A 269 3.05 11.93 -3.61
N GLY A 270 3.92 12.89 -3.91
CA GLY A 270 4.67 12.93 -5.16
C GLY A 270 5.57 11.72 -5.35
N GLN A 271 6.25 11.29 -4.28
CA GLN A 271 7.11 10.09 -4.30
C GLN A 271 6.30 8.82 -4.57
N ALA A 272 5.17 8.63 -3.86
CA ALA A 272 4.28 7.50 -4.07
C ALA A 272 3.77 7.47 -5.51
N MET A 273 3.22 8.59 -6.00
CA MET A 273 2.72 8.70 -7.37
C MET A 273 3.80 8.35 -8.41
N ILE A 274 5.00 8.92 -8.30
CA ILE A 274 6.08 8.68 -9.28
C ILE A 274 6.53 7.21 -9.24
N LEU A 275 6.78 6.65 -8.06
CA LEU A 275 7.27 5.28 -7.95
C LEU A 275 6.27 4.25 -8.46
N THR A 276 4.98 4.44 -8.19
CA THR A 276 3.94 3.55 -8.70
C THR A 276 3.64 3.79 -10.17
N ALA A 277 3.70 5.04 -10.65
CA ALA A 277 3.54 5.35 -12.07
C ALA A 277 4.65 4.73 -12.93
N LYS A 278 5.88 4.61 -12.40
CA LYS A 278 6.97 3.85 -13.02
C LYS A 278 6.65 2.36 -13.14
N VAL A 279 6.04 1.77 -12.11
CA VAL A 279 5.58 0.37 -12.16
C VAL A 279 4.51 0.19 -13.23
N LEU A 280 3.53 1.10 -13.29
CA LEU A 280 2.47 1.06 -14.31
C LEU A 280 3.03 1.21 -15.73
N ALA A 281 3.98 2.12 -15.94
CA ALA A 281 4.62 2.29 -17.25
C ALA A 281 5.30 0.99 -17.73
N ILE A 282 6.08 0.34 -16.87
CA ILE A 282 6.76 -0.92 -17.21
C ILE A 282 5.75 -2.06 -17.40
N ALA A 283 4.67 -2.10 -16.60
CA ALA A 283 3.57 -3.05 -16.77
C ALA A 283 2.92 -2.92 -18.16
N ASP A 284 2.77 -1.69 -18.65
CA ASP A 284 2.26 -1.40 -20.00
C ASP A 284 3.30 -1.62 -21.12
N GLY A 285 4.52 -2.05 -20.78
CA GLY A 285 5.62 -2.23 -21.74
C GLY A 285 6.27 -0.93 -22.21
N ARG A 286 6.08 0.17 -21.47
CA ARG A 286 6.71 1.47 -21.72
C ARG A 286 7.91 1.68 -20.81
N THR A 287 8.85 2.52 -21.26
CA THR A 287 10.07 2.88 -20.50
C THR A 287 10.01 4.28 -19.87
N ASP A 288 8.95 5.02 -20.16
CA ASP A 288 8.73 6.40 -19.74
C ASP A 288 7.37 6.55 -19.07
N VAL A 289 7.37 7.34 -17.98
CA VAL A 289 6.16 7.67 -17.23
C VAL A 289 5.37 8.75 -17.96
N SER A 290 4.07 8.52 -18.14
CA SER A 290 3.13 9.47 -18.70
C SER A 290 2.38 10.25 -17.61
N ARG A 291 1.67 11.31 -18.00
CA ARG A 291 0.76 12.01 -17.07
C ARG A 291 -0.43 11.15 -16.68
N ASP A 292 -0.90 10.29 -17.58
CA ASP A 292 -2.04 9.41 -17.30
C ASP A 292 -1.71 8.39 -16.21
N ASP A 293 -0.45 7.91 -16.18
CA ASP A 293 0.04 7.07 -15.07
C ASP A 293 -0.08 7.80 -13.74
N LEU A 294 0.34 9.07 -13.68
CA LEU A 294 0.22 9.90 -12.48
C LEU A 294 -1.23 10.17 -12.10
N ARG A 295 -2.11 10.43 -13.08
CA ARG A 295 -3.54 10.67 -12.83
C ARG A 295 -4.21 9.42 -12.24
N ARG A 296 -3.88 8.23 -12.74
CA ARG A 296 -4.42 6.96 -12.27
C ARG A 296 -4.09 6.69 -10.78
N VAL A 297 -2.92 7.13 -10.32
CA VAL A 297 -2.47 6.90 -8.93
C VAL A 297 -2.70 8.10 -8.01
N ALA A 298 -3.12 9.26 -8.53
CA ALA A 298 -3.22 10.49 -7.76
C ALA A 298 -4.27 10.41 -6.65
N LEU A 299 -5.48 9.98 -6.98
CA LEU A 299 -6.57 9.88 -6.00
C LEU A 299 -6.23 8.99 -4.78
N PRO A 300 -5.79 7.73 -4.95
CA PRO A 300 -5.38 6.90 -3.82
C PRO A 300 -4.11 7.40 -3.10
N ALA A 301 -3.23 8.14 -3.77
CA ALA A 301 -2.06 8.75 -3.14
C ALA A 301 -2.39 10.00 -2.32
N LEU A 302 -3.41 10.78 -2.69
CA LEU A 302 -3.67 12.08 -2.08
C LEU A 302 -4.71 12.03 -0.95
N ARG A 303 -5.70 11.14 -1.03
CA ARG A 303 -6.89 11.19 -0.17
C ARG A 303 -6.65 11.02 1.34
N HIS A 304 -5.55 10.43 1.76
CA HIS A 304 -5.19 10.28 3.18
C HIS A 304 -4.14 11.28 3.64
N ARG A 305 -3.75 12.22 2.77
CA ARG A 305 -2.72 13.24 3.01
C ARG A 305 -3.28 14.65 3.04
N VAL A 306 -4.52 14.84 2.63
CA VAL A 306 -5.20 16.15 2.64
C VAL A 306 -6.14 16.22 3.84
N ALA A 307 -5.97 17.25 4.67
CA ALA A 307 -6.81 17.50 5.82
C ALA A 307 -7.89 18.52 5.46
N LEU A 308 -9.16 18.20 5.73
CA LEU A 308 -10.27 19.13 5.50
C LEU A 308 -10.54 19.98 6.73
N ASN A 309 -11.08 21.18 6.51
CA ASN A 309 -11.70 21.97 7.56
C ASN A 309 -13.15 21.51 7.81
N PHE A 310 -13.84 22.11 8.79
CA PHE A 310 -15.21 21.73 9.14
C PHE A 310 -16.19 21.85 7.96
N GLU A 311 -16.08 22.89 7.15
CA GLU A 311 -16.93 23.10 5.97
C GLU A 311 -16.65 22.07 4.88
N GLY A 312 -15.39 21.67 4.71
CA GLY A 312 -14.97 20.61 3.79
C GLY A 312 -15.53 19.25 4.15
N HIS A 313 -15.60 18.92 5.45
CA HIS A 313 -16.24 17.69 5.92
C HIS A 313 -17.76 17.67 5.68
N ALA A 314 -18.40 18.83 5.53
CA ALA A 314 -19.82 18.94 5.22
C ALA A 314 -20.13 18.82 3.71
N GLN A 315 -19.11 18.82 2.84
CA GLN A 315 -19.31 18.70 1.39
C GLN A 315 -19.64 17.26 0.99
N GLU A 316 -20.69 17.09 0.17
CA GLU A 316 -21.10 15.77 -0.34
C GLU A 316 -19.99 15.08 -1.16
N ALA A 317 -19.25 15.85 -1.95
CA ALA A 317 -18.17 15.32 -2.79
C ALA A 317 -16.93 14.89 -1.97
N GLY A 318 -16.81 15.37 -0.73
CA GLY A 318 -15.72 15.05 0.20
C GLY A 318 -14.33 15.28 -0.38
N ILE A 319 -13.36 14.54 0.18
CA ILE A 319 -11.95 14.63 -0.21
C ILE A 319 -11.68 14.16 -1.64
N ASP A 320 -12.38 13.11 -2.08
CA ASP A 320 -12.21 12.56 -3.42
C ASP A 320 -12.68 13.56 -4.49
N GLY A 321 -13.77 14.30 -4.22
CA GLY A 321 -14.23 15.40 -5.07
C GLY A 321 -13.21 16.52 -5.21
N ILE A 322 -12.63 16.98 -4.10
CA ILE A 322 -11.60 18.03 -4.10
C ILE A 322 -10.37 17.59 -4.90
N ILE A 323 -9.95 16.33 -4.77
CA ILE A 323 -8.81 15.81 -5.54
C ILE A 323 -9.15 15.72 -7.03
N ASN A 324 -10.37 15.33 -7.39
CA ASN A 324 -10.82 15.33 -8.78
C ASN A 324 -10.85 16.74 -9.39
N ASP A 325 -11.24 17.76 -8.62
CA ASP A 325 -11.15 19.17 -9.04
C ASP A 325 -9.71 19.59 -9.30
N ILE A 326 -8.76 19.20 -8.42
CA ILE A 326 -7.32 19.44 -8.62
C ILE A 326 -6.85 18.78 -9.92
N LEU A 327 -7.25 17.52 -10.15
CA LEU A 327 -6.92 16.80 -11.38
C LEU A 327 -7.51 17.46 -12.63
N GLY A 328 -8.67 18.12 -12.52
CA GLY A 328 -9.27 18.90 -13.61
C GLY A 328 -8.59 20.25 -13.85
N ALA A 329 -8.14 20.91 -12.79
CA ALA A 329 -7.57 22.26 -12.84
C ALA A 329 -6.08 22.27 -13.28
N VAL A 330 -5.30 21.28 -12.84
CA VAL A 330 -3.86 21.21 -13.13
C VAL A 330 -3.64 20.60 -14.53
N LYS A 331 -2.98 21.39 -15.40
CA LYS A 331 -2.55 21.00 -16.74
C LYS A 331 -1.04 20.84 -16.86
#